data_AF-A0A926ALJ5-F1
#
_entry.id   AF-A0A926ALJ5-F1
#
_cell.length_a   1.000
_cell.length_b   1.000
_cell.length_c   1.000
_cell.angle_alpha   90.00
_cell.angle_beta   90.00
_cell.angle_gamma   90.00
#
_symmetry.space_group_name_H-M   'P 1'
#
loop_
_entity.id
_entity.type
_entity.pdbx_description
1 polymer ?
#
loop_
_entity_poly.entity_id
_entity_poly.type
_entity_poly.pdbx_seq_one_letter_code
_entity_poly.pdbx_strand_id
1 'polypeptide(L)'
;IADRISEAIDFMEACGITPESVPQMKQVQVYTSHEALLLGYEEAMTRVDSTTGDWYDTSAHFVWIGDRTRQPDGAHVEFVRGIKNPVGIKCGPSLNPDELLKLIDILNPQDEPGRITLIARFGSDKVEAGLPKLVRAVTRAGRNVVWSCDPMHGNTLKTASGFKTRPFDRILAEVRAFTDVLPAEGAYPGGVHVEMTGQQVTECLGGASAVTEEDLSSRYHTHCDPRLNGQQALDLAFLIAEQLRGARGHGRKAQVG
;
A
#
# COMPACT_ATOMS: atom_id res chain seq x y z
N ILE A 1 11.64 -17.22 11.40
CA ILE A 1 10.61 -16.26 11.93
C ILE A 1 9.39 -17.00 12.43
N ALA A 2 8.84 -17.92 11.64
CA ALA A 2 7.67 -18.70 12.02
C ALA A 2 7.79 -19.28 13.45
N ASP A 3 8.89 -19.97 13.76
CA ASP A 3 9.11 -20.55 15.10
C ASP A 3 9.04 -19.52 16.21
N ARG A 4 9.61 -18.32 16.02
CA ARG A 4 9.56 -17.23 17.00
C ARG A 4 8.16 -16.65 17.19
N ILE A 5 7.32 -16.68 16.15
CA ILE A 5 5.91 -16.27 16.25
C ILE A 5 5.16 -17.34 17.05
N SER A 6 5.39 -18.62 16.78
CA SER A 6 4.81 -19.73 17.53
C SER A 6 5.21 -19.68 19.00
N GLU A 7 6.51 -19.54 19.32
CA GLU A 7 7.01 -19.39 20.69
C GLU A 7 6.34 -18.23 21.44
N ALA A 8 6.10 -17.11 20.76
CA ALA A 8 5.41 -15.96 21.36
C ALA A 8 3.93 -16.25 21.63
N ILE A 9 3.26 -16.98 20.74
CA ILE A 9 1.87 -17.43 20.94
C ILE A 9 1.79 -18.41 22.12
N ASP A 10 2.68 -19.40 22.16
CA ASP A 10 2.76 -20.38 23.25
C ASP A 10 3.06 -19.70 24.59
N PHE A 11 3.92 -18.66 24.60
CA PHE A 11 4.20 -17.86 25.78
C PHE A 11 2.97 -17.08 26.26
N MET A 12 2.23 -16.45 25.35
CA MET A 12 0.97 -15.76 25.70
C MET A 12 -0.02 -16.75 26.34
N GLU A 13 -0.17 -17.94 25.75
CA GLU A 13 -1.03 -19.00 26.28
C GLU A 13 -0.57 -19.45 27.67
N ALA A 14 0.73 -19.66 27.89
CA ALA A 14 1.30 -20.01 29.19
C ALA A 14 1.08 -18.93 30.26
N CYS A 15 1.00 -17.65 29.86
CA CYS A 15 0.63 -16.54 30.74
C CYS A 15 -0.88 -16.41 30.97
N GLY A 16 -1.70 -17.32 30.44
CA GLY A 16 -3.16 -17.28 30.55
C GLY A 16 -3.83 -16.27 29.61
N ILE A 17 -3.08 -15.72 28.65
CA ILE A 17 -3.62 -14.87 27.59
C ILE A 17 -4.04 -15.82 26.45
N THR A 18 -5.27 -16.32 26.57
CA THR A 18 -5.87 -17.21 25.59
C THR A 18 -6.99 -16.53 24.81
N PRO A 19 -7.37 -17.09 23.65
CA PRO A 19 -8.54 -16.64 22.88
C PRO A 19 -9.87 -16.62 23.67
N GLU A 20 -10.00 -17.38 24.75
CA GLU A 20 -11.17 -17.40 25.65
C GLU A 20 -11.13 -16.25 26.67
N SER A 21 -9.94 -15.89 27.14
CA SER A 21 -9.73 -14.80 28.10
C SER A 21 -9.64 -13.41 27.46
N VAL A 22 -9.16 -13.34 26.21
CA VAL A 22 -8.93 -12.10 25.45
C VAL A 22 -9.58 -12.23 24.06
N PRO A 23 -10.85 -11.82 23.90
CA PRO A 23 -11.60 -11.94 22.65
C PRO A 23 -10.93 -11.31 21.42
N GLN A 24 -10.09 -10.28 21.64
CA GLN A 24 -9.31 -9.63 20.59
C GLN A 24 -8.35 -10.59 19.87
N MET A 25 -7.98 -11.74 20.47
CA MET A 25 -7.18 -12.77 19.80
C MET A 25 -7.99 -13.59 18.77
N LYS A 26 -9.32 -13.60 18.84
CA LYS A 26 -10.21 -14.31 17.89
C LYS A 26 -10.75 -13.42 16.78
N GLN A 27 -10.52 -12.11 16.87
CA GLN A 27 -11.15 -11.12 16.02
C GLN A 27 -10.10 -10.27 15.30
N VAL A 28 -10.37 -9.98 14.03
CA VAL A 28 -9.59 -9.04 13.24
C VAL A 28 -10.55 -8.06 12.56
N GLN A 29 -10.13 -6.81 12.47
CA GLN A 29 -10.85 -5.81 11.69
C GLN A 29 -10.33 -5.87 10.26
N VAL A 30 -11.22 -6.12 9.31
CA VAL A 30 -10.93 -6.08 7.88
C VAL A 30 -11.72 -4.94 7.28
N TYR A 31 -11.01 -4.02 6.63
CA TYR A 31 -11.59 -2.86 5.97
C TYR A 31 -11.59 -3.07 4.45
N THR A 32 -12.55 -2.45 3.77
CA THR A 32 -12.70 -2.50 2.32
C THR A 32 -12.15 -1.24 1.67
N SER A 33 -11.59 -1.40 0.46
CA SER A 33 -11.16 -0.28 -0.37
C SER A 33 -11.22 -0.57 -1.85
N HIS A 34 -11.37 0.48 -2.65
CA HIS A 34 -11.25 0.47 -4.12
C HIS A 34 -10.82 1.84 -4.66
N GLU A 35 -10.47 1.87 -5.94
CA GLU A 35 -10.26 3.13 -6.65
C GLU A 35 -11.61 3.80 -6.87
N ALA A 36 -11.81 5.02 -6.36
CA ALA A 36 -12.99 5.82 -6.65
C ALA A 36 -12.91 6.25 -8.12
N LEU A 37 -13.37 5.41 -9.04
CA LEU A 37 -13.15 5.57 -10.47
C LEU A 37 -14.44 5.90 -11.22
N LEU A 38 -15.49 5.10 -10.99
CA LEU A 38 -16.78 5.26 -11.65
C LEU A 38 -17.66 6.21 -10.81
N LEU A 39 -17.47 7.52 -11.00
CA LEU A 39 -18.06 8.53 -10.11
C LEU A 39 -19.59 8.45 -9.96
N GLY A 40 -20.33 8.00 -10.97
CA GLY A 40 -21.79 7.77 -10.83
C GLY A 40 -22.15 6.66 -9.85
N TYR A 41 -21.28 5.66 -9.67
CA TYR A 41 -21.42 4.64 -8.62
C TYR A 41 -21.05 5.21 -7.25
N GLU A 42 -19.92 5.92 -7.15
CA GLU A 42 -19.47 6.52 -5.88
C GLU A 42 -20.48 7.56 -5.35
N GLU A 43 -21.04 8.39 -6.23
CA GLU A 43 -22.09 9.36 -5.90
C GLU A 43 -23.34 8.67 -5.34
N ALA A 44 -23.81 7.59 -6.00
CA ALA A 44 -24.99 6.84 -5.56
C ALA A 44 -24.79 6.16 -4.18
N MET A 45 -23.54 5.85 -3.84
CA MET A 45 -23.14 5.25 -2.56
C MET A 45 -22.79 6.29 -1.49
N THR A 46 -22.74 7.58 -1.83
CA THR A 46 -22.42 8.65 -0.89
C THR A 46 -23.63 9.02 -0.02
N ARG A 47 -23.42 9.11 1.29
CA ARG A 47 -24.47 9.34 2.30
C ARG A 47 -24.05 10.39 3.31
N VAL A 48 -25.04 11.06 3.88
CA VAL A 48 -24.85 11.96 5.03
C VAL A 48 -24.87 11.13 6.30
N ASP A 49 -23.85 11.24 7.12
CA ASP A 49 -23.82 10.68 8.46
C ASP A 49 -24.85 11.38 9.36
N SER A 50 -25.68 10.59 10.05
CA SER A 50 -26.81 11.12 10.82
C SER A 50 -26.42 11.84 12.11
N THR A 51 -25.18 11.70 12.57
CA THR A 51 -24.69 12.28 13.82
C THR A 51 -23.90 13.56 13.60
N THR A 52 -23.13 13.63 12.52
CA THR A 52 -22.23 14.75 12.20
C THR A 52 -22.77 15.64 11.09
N GLY A 53 -23.62 15.11 10.20
CA GLY A 53 -24.04 15.79 8.97
C GLY A 53 -22.97 15.79 7.87
N ASP A 54 -21.85 15.09 8.08
CA ASP A 54 -20.77 14.97 7.10
C ASP A 54 -21.10 13.96 6.00
N TRP A 55 -20.52 14.16 4.82
CA TRP A 55 -20.64 13.22 3.71
C TRP A 55 -19.60 12.12 3.78
N TYR A 56 -20.02 10.87 3.58
CA TYR A 56 -19.15 9.71 3.45
C TYR A 56 -19.53 8.93 2.20
N ASP A 57 -18.54 8.52 1.42
CA ASP A 57 -18.74 7.49 0.41
C ASP A 57 -18.86 6.14 1.13
N THR A 58 -20.06 5.57 1.16
CA THR A 58 -20.33 4.30 1.86
C THR A 58 -20.12 3.07 0.98
N SER A 59 -19.52 3.24 -0.21
CA SER A 59 -19.08 2.14 -1.06
C SER A 59 -17.92 1.35 -0.43
N ALA A 60 -17.04 2.02 0.32
CA ALA A 60 -15.91 1.42 1.03
C ALA A 60 -15.44 2.28 2.21
N HIS A 61 -14.60 1.70 3.07
CA HIS A 61 -14.03 2.42 4.23
C HIS A 61 -12.94 3.40 3.80
N PHE A 62 -12.14 3.01 2.80
CA PHE A 62 -11.04 3.79 2.24
C PHE A 62 -11.16 3.78 0.72
N VAL A 63 -11.01 4.93 0.07
CA VAL A 63 -10.99 5.02 -1.40
C VAL A 63 -9.72 5.70 -1.86
N TRP A 64 -9.25 5.41 -3.07
CA TRP A 64 -8.08 6.11 -3.62
C TRP A 64 -8.35 6.71 -5.00
N ILE A 65 -7.55 7.74 -5.33
CA ILE A 65 -7.48 8.33 -6.66
C ILE A 65 -6.32 7.71 -7.42
N GLY A 66 -6.59 7.22 -8.63
CA GLY A 66 -5.60 6.61 -9.51
C GLY A 66 -4.58 7.60 -10.07
N ASP A 67 -3.45 7.07 -10.56
CA ASP A 67 -2.35 7.89 -11.11
C ASP A 67 -2.77 8.64 -12.39
N ARG A 68 -3.85 8.21 -13.04
CA ARG A 68 -4.39 8.80 -14.28
C ARG A 68 -5.58 9.74 -14.04
N THR A 69 -6.10 9.79 -12.83
CA THR A 69 -7.34 10.50 -12.46
C THR A 69 -7.12 11.54 -11.35
N ARG A 70 -5.86 11.80 -10.99
CA ARG A 70 -5.47 12.73 -9.91
C ARG A 70 -5.21 14.16 -10.37
N GLN A 71 -5.85 14.63 -11.42
CA GLN A 71 -5.72 16.03 -11.86
C GLN A 71 -6.29 16.95 -10.78
N PRO A 72 -5.57 17.97 -10.29
CA PRO A 72 -6.04 18.81 -9.18
C PRO A 72 -7.37 19.53 -9.40
N ASP A 73 -7.73 19.80 -10.66
CA ASP A 73 -8.98 20.41 -11.11
C ASP A 73 -9.97 19.37 -11.71
N GLY A 74 -9.65 18.08 -11.60
CA GLY A 74 -10.45 16.99 -12.14
C GLY A 74 -11.58 16.54 -11.23
N ALA A 75 -12.55 15.84 -11.82
CA ALA A 75 -13.77 15.40 -11.14
C ALA A 75 -13.50 14.43 -9.96
N HIS A 76 -12.50 13.56 -10.07
CA HIS A 76 -12.16 12.61 -9.01
C HIS A 76 -11.60 13.31 -7.76
N VAL A 77 -10.74 14.32 -7.95
CA VAL A 77 -10.24 15.13 -6.84
C VAL A 77 -11.37 15.94 -6.20
N GLU A 78 -12.26 16.51 -7.01
CA GLU A 78 -13.43 17.24 -6.50
C GLU A 78 -14.38 16.34 -5.69
N PHE A 79 -14.67 15.14 -6.18
CA PHE A 79 -15.49 14.17 -5.46
C PHE A 79 -14.86 13.80 -4.11
N VAL A 80 -13.59 13.41 -4.12
CA VAL A 80 -12.87 12.96 -2.91
C VAL A 80 -12.64 14.10 -1.92
N ARG A 81 -12.58 15.35 -2.38
CA ARG A 81 -12.54 16.56 -1.53
C ARG A 81 -13.80 16.69 -0.65
N GLY A 82 -14.95 16.23 -1.15
CA GLY A 82 -16.25 16.37 -0.48
C GLY A 82 -16.56 15.32 0.58
N ILE A 83 -15.87 14.18 0.60
CA ILE A 83 -16.17 13.05 1.51
C ILE A 83 -15.23 13.01 2.72
N LYS A 84 -15.65 12.40 3.83
CA LYS A 84 -14.90 12.28 5.08
C LYS A 84 -14.12 10.96 5.26
N ASN A 85 -14.22 10.02 4.33
CA ASN A 85 -13.40 8.79 4.32
C ASN A 85 -11.90 9.11 4.37
N PRO A 86 -11.03 8.27 4.96
CA PRO A 86 -9.60 8.33 4.66
C PRO A 86 -9.38 8.03 3.16
N VAL A 87 -8.41 8.71 2.55
CA VAL A 87 -8.23 8.71 1.09
C VAL A 87 -6.80 8.39 0.67
N GLY A 88 -6.67 7.70 -0.47
CA GLY A 88 -5.38 7.38 -1.09
C GLY A 88 -5.09 8.21 -2.34
N ILE A 89 -3.82 8.46 -2.62
CA ILE A 89 -3.37 9.05 -3.90
C ILE A 89 -2.25 8.19 -4.46
N LYS A 90 -2.46 7.62 -5.66
CA LYS A 90 -1.40 6.90 -6.37
C LYS A 90 -0.34 7.88 -6.85
N CYS A 91 0.90 7.65 -6.44
CA CYS A 91 2.06 8.50 -6.71
C CYS A 91 3.03 7.76 -7.64
N GLY A 92 2.93 8.03 -8.95
CA GLY A 92 3.82 7.47 -9.96
C GLY A 92 5.04 8.33 -10.30
N PRO A 93 5.97 7.84 -11.14
CA PRO A 93 7.18 8.56 -11.55
C PRO A 93 6.96 9.91 -12.25
N SER A 94 5.75 10.16 -12.76
CA SER A 94 5.39 11.41 -13.44
C SER A 94 4.92 12.52 -12.49
N LEU A 95 4.65 12.20 -11.22
CA LEU A 95 4.11 13.16 -10.26
C LEU A 95 5.17 14.19 -9.86
N ASN A 96 4.87 15.47 -10.06
CA ASN A 96 5.70 16.57 -9.59
C ASN A 96 5.44 16.82 -8.08
N PRO A 97 6.49 17.04 -7.26
CA PRO A 97 6.34 17.52 -5.89
C PRO A 97 5.34 18.67 -5.67
N ASP A 98 5.34 19.70 -6.52
CA ASP A 98 4.45 20.86 -6.34
C ASP A 98 2.99 20.49 -6.59
N GLU A 99 2.75 19.60 -7.57
CA GLU A 99 1.43 19.05 -7.84
C GLU A 99 0.93 18.18 -6.68
N LEU A 100 1.82 17.37 -6.10
CA LEU A 100 1.51 16.56 -4.91
C LEU A 100 1.11 17.45 -3.73
N LEU A 101 1.87 18.52 -3.44
CA LEU A 101 1.53 19.45 -2.36
C LEU A 101 0.18 20.12 -2.61
N LYS A 102 -0.11 20.53 -3.85
CA LYS A 102 -1.43 21.07 -4.21
C LYS A 102 -2.56 20.06 -3.96
N LEU A 103 -2.36 18.79 -4.29
CA LEU A 103 -3.36 17.74 -4.03
C LEU A 103 -3.58 17.54 -2.52
N ILE A 104 -2.51 17.53 -1.72
CA ILE A 104 -2.61 17.43 -0.26
C ILE A 104 -3.40 18.61 0.31
N ASP A 105 -3.11 19.83 -0.14
CA ASP A 105 -3.78 21.04 0.33
C ASP A 105 -5.29 21.05 0.00
N ILE A 106 -5.67 20.48 -1.15
CA ILE A 106 -7.07 20.33 -1.55
C ILE A 106 -7.79 19.29 -0.68
N LEU A 107 -7.16 18.14 -0.45
CA LEU A 107 -7.81 16.95 0.12
C LEU A 107 -7.70 16.84 1.64
N ASN A 108 -6.76 17.57 2.26
CA ASN A 108 -6.57 17.63 3.71
C ASN A 108 -6.18 19.05 4.19
N PRO A 109 -7.05 20.05 4.00
CA PRO A 109 -6.72 21.45 4.31
C PRO A 109 -6.47 21.70 5.80
N GLN A 110 -7.00 20.86 6.69
CA GLN A 110 -6.79 20.92 8.15
C GLN A 110 -5.57 20.10 8.61
N ASP A 111 -4.87 19.44 7.68
CA ASP A 111 -3.71 18.59 7.97
C ASP A 111 -3.99 17.49 9.01
N GLU A 112 -5.19 16.89 8.94
CA GLU A 112 -5.62 15.80 9.84
C GLU A 112 -4.72 14.56 9.63
N PRO A 113 -3.99 14.08 10.66
CA PRO A 113 -3.14 12.91 10.53
C PRO A 113 -3.95 11.65 10.18
N GLY A 114 -3.48 10.90 9.19
CA GLY A 114 -4.15 9.67 8.72
C GLY A 114 -5.24 9.90 7.67
N ARG A 115 -5.60 11.15 7.36
CA ARG A 115 -6.57 11.49 6.30
C ARG A 115 -6.07 11.08 4.92
N ILE A 116 -4.80 11.34 4.60
CA ILE A 116 -4.20 11.03 3.28
C ILE A 116 -3.17 9.91 3.41
N THR A 117 -3.29 8.93 2.51
CA THR A 117 -2.25 7.94 2.21
C THR A 117 -1.64 8.21 0.83
N LEU A 118 -0.34 8.46 0.76
CA LEU A 118 0.41 8.55 -0.49
C LEU A 118 0.92 7.15 -0.87
N ILE A 119 0.41 6.63 -1.99
CA ILE A 119 0.65 5.26 -2.45
C ILE A 119 1.71 5.30 -3.56
N ALA A 120 2.98 5.16 -3.19
CA ALA A 120 4.13 5.22 -4.09
C ALA A 120 4.23 3.99 -4.99
N ARG A 121 4.28 4.18 -6.31
CA ARG A 121 4.31 3.09 -7.32
C ARG A 121 5.33 3.37 -8.43
N PHE A 122 6.60 3.49 -8.07
CA PHE A 122 7.65 3.98 -8.97
C PHE A 122 8.20 2.91 -9.91
N GLY A 123 8.21 1.66 -9.47
CA GLY A 123 9.03 0.61 -10.04
C GLY A 123 10.41 0.57 -9.38
N SER A 124 10.93 -0.64 -9.21
CA SER A 124 12.25 -0.93 -8.64
C SER A 124 13.38 -0.09 -9.25
N ASP A 125 13.35 0.12 -10.57
CA ASP A 125 14.39 0.86 -11.30
C ASP A 125 14.33 2.39 -11.09
N LYS A 126 13.24 2.93 -10.51
CA LYS A 126 12.97 4.38 -10.44
C LYS A 126 12.72 4.91 -9.04
N VAL A 127 12.40 4.04 -8.08
CA VAL A 127 12.01 4.43 -6.72
C VAL A 127 13.09 5.26 -6.02
N GLU A 128 14.36 4.85 -6.11
CA GLU A 128 15.47 5.57 -5.45
C GLU A 128 15.71 6.98 -6.02
N ALA A 129 15.41 7.21 -7.30
CA ALA A 129 15.58 8.51 -7.93
C ALA A 129 14.34 9.41 -7.79
N GLY A 130 13.15 8.81 -7.75
CA GLY A 130 11.87 9.51 -7.77
C GLY A 130 11.30 9.80 -6.39
N LEU A 131 11.21 8.78 -5.54
CA LEU A 131 10.54 8.86 -4.24
C LEU A 131 11.14 9.91 -3.30
N PRO A 132 12.49 10.06 -3.16
CA PRO A 132 13.06 11.06 -2.26
C PRO A 132 12.59 12.49 -2.56
N LYS A 133 12.33 12.81 -3.83
CA LYS A 133 11.87 14.16 -4.22
C LYS A 133 10.50 14.48 -3.63
N LEU A 134 9.58 13.50 -3.64
CA LEU A 134 8.25 13.66 -3.07
C LEU A 134 8.32 13.71 -1.55
N VAL A 135 9.08 12.80 -0.92
CA VAL A 135 9.21 12.75 0.54
C VAL A 135 9.79 14.06 1.08
N ARG A 136 10.89 14.56 0.51
CA ARG A 136 11.48 15.85 0.91
C ARG A 136 10.52 17.03 0.78
N ALA A 137 9.66 17.03 -0.25
CA ALA A 137 8.69 18.11 -0.42
C ALA A 137 7.61 18.07 0.67
N VAL A 138 7.02 16.91 0.92
CA VAL A 138 6.02 16.69 1.97
C VAL A 138 6.58 16.99 3.36
N THR A 139 7.77 16.46 3.68
CA THR A 139 8.45 16.69 4.97
C THR A 139 8.77 18.17 5.17
N ARG A 140 9.30 18.87 4.16
CA ARG A 140 9.58 20.32 4.26
C ARG A 140 8.31 21.17 4.40
N ALA A 141 7.21 20.74 3.78
CA ALA A 141 5.92 21.40 3.91
C ALA A 141 5.23 21.10 5.26
N GLY A 142 5.79 20.20 6.08
CA GLY A 142 5.25 19.84 7.39
C GLY A 142 3.90 19.11 7.31
N ARG A 143 3.61 18.43 6.19
CA ARG A 143 2.31 17.76 5.95
C ARG A 143 2.26 16.37 6.58
N ASN A 144 1.14 16.06 7.23
CA ASN A 144 0.90 14.77 7.87
C ASN A 144 0.22 13.79 6.90
N VAL A 145 0.96 12.76 6.47
CA VAL A 145 0.48 11.72 5.55
C VAL A 145 0.97 10.33 5.96
N VAL A 146 0.24 9.30 5.52
CA VAL A 146 0.73 7.91 5.57
C VAL A 146 1.42 7.59 4.25
N TRP A 147 2.63 7.04 4.30
CA TRP A 147 3.31 6.53 3.10
C TRP A 147 3.04 5.04 2.95
N SER A 148 2.57 4.63 1.78
CA SER A 148 2.36 3.22 1.41
C SER A 148 3.10 2.89 0.12
N CYS A 149 3.71 1.70 0.06
CA CYS A 149 4.37 1.21 -1.14
C CYS A 149 3.43 0.32 -1.95
N ASP A 150 3.19 0.67 -3.22
CA ASP A 150 2.60 -0.20 -4.23
C ASP A 150 3.70 -0.69 -5.17
N PRO A 151 4.35 -1.82 -4.83
CA PRO A 151 5.45 -2.39 -5.61
C PRO A 151 4.96 -3.15 -6.85
N MET A 152 3.68 -3.05 -7.20
CA MET A 152 3.07 -3.86 -8.25
C MET A 152 3.00 -3.08 -9.56
N HIS A 153 2.30 -1.94 -9.54
CA HIS A 153 1.97 -1.18 -10.75
C HIS A 153 3.18 -0.50 -11.41
N GLY A 154 4.30 -0.38 -10.70
CA GLY A 154 5.56 0.11 -11.24
C GLY A 154 6.40 -0.95 -11.96
N ASN A 155 6.15 -2.24 -11.69
CA ASN A 155 7.01 -3.35 -12.10
C ASN A 155 6.37 -4.29 -13.15
N THR A 156 5.27 -3.89 -13.77
CA THR A 156 4.64 -4.67 -14.85
C THR A 156 5.51 -4.64 -16.11
N LEU A 157 5.81 -5.82 -16.65
CA LEU A 157 6.44 -6.01 -17.95
C LEU A 157 5.57 -6.90 -18.84
N LYS A 158 5.87 -6.91 -20.15
CA LYS A 158 5.21 -7.79 -21.12
C LYS A 158 6.24 -8.80 -21.64
N THR A 159 5.92 -10.09 -21.53
CA THR A 159 6.76 -11.18 -22.02
C THR A 159 6.75 -11.26 -23.54
N ALA A 160 7.69 -12.02 -24.11
CA ALA A 160 7.70 -12.31 -25.55
C ALA A 160 6.44 -13.07 -26.02
N SER A 161 5.88 -13.91 -25.13
CA SER A 161 4.62 -14.63 -25.34
C SER A 161 3.37 -13.74 -25.22
N GLY A 162 3.53 -12.47 -24.88
CA GLY A 162 2.46 -11.47 -24.86
C GLY A 162 1.74 -11.32 -23.53
N PHE A 163 2.06 -12.13 -22.52
CA PHE A 163 1.53 -12.01 -21.17
C PHE A 163 2.09 -10.76 -20.49
N LYS A 164 1.25 -10.06 -19.72
CA LYS A 164 1.75 -9.17 -18.69
C LYS A 164 2.24 -10.03 -17.53
N THR A 165 3.33 -9.65 -16.89
CA THR A 165 3.77 -10.29 -15.66
C THR A 165 4.58 -9.29 -14.82
N ARG A 166 4.92 -9.69 -13.59
CA ARG A 166 5.73 -8.90 -12.66
C ARG A 166 6.75 -9.84 -12.02
N PRO A 167 8.06 -9.58 -12.17
CA PRO A 167 9.08 -10.35 -11.47
C PRO A 167 9.02 -10.09 -9.96
N PHE A 168 8.90 -11.15 -9.16
CA PHE A 168 8.84 -11.06 -7.70
C PHE A 168 10.04 -10.31 -7.10
N ASP A 169 11.24 -10.51 -7.64
CA ASP A 169 12.44 -9.81 -7.16
C ASP A 169 12.37 -8.30 -7.36
N ARG A 170 11.71 -7.82 -8.42
CA ARG A 170 11.48 -6.38 -8.65
C ARG A 170 10.47 -5.81 -7.68
N ILE A 171 9.41 -6.57 -7.39
CA ILE A 171 8.41 -6.22 -6.38
C ILE A 171 9.11 -6.06 -5.02
N LEU A 172 9.92 -7.04 -4.64
CA LEU A 172 10.68 -7.00 -3.40
C LEU A 172 11.66 -5.84 -3.37
N ALA A 173 12.46 -5.64 -4.43
CA ALA A 173 13.43 -4.56 -4.52
C ALA A 173 12.81 -3.17 -4.32
N GLU A 174 11.62 -2.92 -4.87
CA GLU A 174 10.92 -1.65 -4.66
C GLU A 174 10.47 -1.47 -3.20
N VAL A 175 9.96 -2.52 -2.56
CA VAL A 175 9.64 -2.48 -1.12
C VAL A 175 10.89 -2.19 -0.29
N ARG A 176 12.02 -2.82 -0.61
CA ARG A 176 13.29 -2.57 0.12
C ARG A 176 13.71 -1.12 0.00
N ALA A 177 13.82 -0.62 -1.22
CA ALA A 177 14.20 0.77 -1.47
C ALA A 177 13.21 1.76 -0.83
N PHE A 178 11.90 1.48 -0.84
CA PHE A 178 10.92 2.29 -0.12
C PHE A 178 11.20 2.33 1.39
N THR A 179 11.46 1.17 2.01
CA THR A 179 11.76 1.11 3.45
C THR A 179 13.10 1.74 3.85
N ASP A 180 14.04 1.86 2.92
CA ASP A 180 15.33 2.54 3.12
C ASP A 180 15.23 4.06 2.88
N VAL A 181 14.54 4.48 1.81
CA VAL A 181 14.39 5.89 1.43
C VAL A 181 13.59 6.67 2.47
N LEU A 182 12.47 6.13 2.96
CA LEU A 182 11.57 6.85 3.86
C LEU A 182 12.29 7.35 5.14
N PRO A 183 12.96 6.49 5.93
CA PRO A 183 13.73 6.93 7.10
C PRO A 183 14.90 7.86 6.75
N ALA A 184 15.60 7.61 5.64
CA ALA A 184 16.70 8.47 5.19
C ALA A 184 16.24 9.90 4.89
N GLU A 185 14.98 10.07 4.49
CA GLU A 185 14.34 11.36 4.21
C GLU A 185 13.46 11.87 5.38
N GLY A 186 13.59 11.27 6.57
CA GLY A 186 12.89 11.70 7.78
C GLY A 186 11.40 11.35 7.85
N ALA A 187 10.96 10.35 7.09
CA ALA A 187 9.58 9.86 7.03
C ALA A 187 9.47 8.38 7.43
N TYR A 188 8.24 7.91 7.67
CA TYR A 188 7.99 6.56 8.16
C TYR A 188 7.37 5.66 7.07
N PRO A 189 7.87 4.43 6.83
CA PRO A 189 7.24 3.47 5.94
C PRO A 189 5.95 2.91 6.57
N GLY A 190 4.80 3.48 6.19
CA GLY A 190 3.51 3.27 6.84
C GLY A 190 2.75 2.01 6.41
N GLY A 191 3.01 1.46 5.23
CA GLY A 191 2.33 0.25 4.77
C GLY A 191 2.71 -0.21 3.36
N VAL A 192 2.03 -1.25 2.89
CA VAL A 192 2.13 -1.78 1.52
C VAL A 192 0.75 -1.96 0.91
N HIS A 193 0.65 -1.84 -0.41
CA HIS A 193 -0.57 -1.98 -1.21
C HIS A 193 -0.29 -2.95 -2.35
N VAL A 194 -0.79 -4.18 -2.25
CA VAL A 194 -0.45 -5.27 -3.18
C VAL A 194 -1.69 -5.89 -3.82
N GLU A 195 -1.54 -6.36 -5.05
CA GLU A 195 -2.56 -7.16 -5.73
C GLU A 195 -2.23 -8.65 -5.53
N MET A 196 -3.12 -9.38 -4.86
CA MET A 196 -2.88 -10.78 -4.50
C MET A 196 -4.16 -11.62 -4.64
N THR A 197 -3.98 -12.94 -4.64
CA THR A 197 -5.07 -13.90 -4.55
C THR A 197 -4.62 -15.13 -3.75
N GLY A 198 -5.54 -15.70 -2.97
CA GLY A 198 -5.31 -16.99 -2.30
C GLY A 198 -5.33 -18.19 -3.25
N GLN A 199 -5.69 -17.98 -4.52
CA GLN A 199 -5.67 -19.01 -5.55
C GLN A 199 -4.25 -19.37 -5.98
N GLN A 200 -4.06 -20.61 -6.39
CA GLN A 200 -2.78 -21.11 -6.87
C GLN A 200 -2.59 -20.80 -8.36
N VAL A 201 -2.28 -19.53 -8.65
CA VAL A 201 -2.11 -18.94 -10.00
C VAL A 201 -0.63 -18.73 -10.36
N THR A 202 -0.35 -18.63 -11.65
CA THR A 202 0.98 -18.37 -12.23
C THR A 202 0.98 -17.03 -12.96
N GLU A 203 0.73 -15.93 -12.23
CA GLU A 203 0.58 -14.60 -12.81
C GLU A 203 1.88 -13.75 -12.68
N CYS A 204 2.58 -13.84 -11.53
CA CYS A 204 3.87 -13.20 -11.30
C CYS A 204 5.02 -14.22 -11.38
N LEU A 205 6.16 -13.82 -11.95
CA LEU A 205 7.36 -14.67 -12.08
C LEU A 205 8.12 -14.79 -10.76
N GLY A 206 8.82 -15.91 -10.56
CA GLY A 206 9.71 -16.14 -9.42
C GLY A 206 8.97 -16.41 -8.10
N GLY A 207 9.54 -15.96 -6.99
CA GLY A 207 9.14 -16.37 -5.63
C GLY A 207 9.61 -17.78 -5.29
N ALA A 208 9.26 -18.30 -4.11
CA ALA A 208 9.70 -19.63 -3.68
C ALA A 208 9.23 -20.77 -4.62
N SER A 209 8.13 -20.56 -5.34
CA SER A 209 7.62 -21.51 -6.34
C SER A 209 8.34 -21.46 -7.69
N ALA A 210 9.28 -20.53 -7.88
CA ALA A 210 10.10 -20.39 -9.10
C ALA A 210 9.30 -20.35 -10.42
N VAL A 211 8.16 -19.63 -10.44
CA VAL A 211 7.29 -19.52 -11.61
C VAL A 211 8.05 -18.93 -12.80
N THR A 212 8.08 -19.65 -13.92
CA THR A 212 8.75 -19.21 -15.15
C THR A 212 7.78 -18.58 -16.16
N GLU A 213 8.30 -18.05 -17.27
CA GLU A 213 7.45 -17.52 -18.34
C GLU A 213 6.59 -18.62 -19.01
N GLU A 214 7.10 -19.85 -19.12
CA GLU A 214 6.34 -20.98 -19.66
C GLU A 214 5.13 -21.31 -18.78
N ASP A 215 5.29 -21.22 -17.47
CA ASP A 215 4.26 -21.51 -16.48
C ASP A 215 3.08 -20.53 -16.52
N LEU A 216 3.27 -19.32 -17.06
CA LEU A 216 2.24 -18.28 -17.09
C LEU A 216 0.96 -18.79 -17.76
N SER A 217 1.10 -19.49 -18.87
CA SER A 217 -0.04 -19.99 -19.66
C SER A 217 -0.89 -21.05 -18.95
N SER A 218 -0.37 -21.66 -17.87
CA SER A 218 -1.04 -22.76 -17.18
C SER A 218 -2.24 -22.31 -16.33
N ARG A 219 -2.14 -21.17 -15.63
CA ARG A 219 -3.13 -20.66 -14.68
C ARG A 219 -3.18 -19.13 -14.62
N TYR A 220 -3.18 -18.48 -15.78
CA TYR A 220 -3.39 -17.04 -15.90
C TYR A 220 -4.88 -16.70 -15.85
N HIS A 221 -5.38 -16.24 -14.71
CA HIS A 221 -6.83 -16.07 -14.47
C HIS A 221 -7.27 -14.61 -14.28
N THR A 222 -6.36 -13.66 -14.47
CA THR A 222 -6.66 -12.22 -14.39
C THR A 222 -6.95 -11.63 -15.76
N HIS A 223 -7.91 -10.71 -15.81
CA HIS A 223 -8.22 -9.92 -17.01
C HIS A 223 -7.47 -8.57 -17.05
N CYS A 224 -6.91 -8.14 -15.91
CA CYS A 224 -6.27 -6.84 -15.79
C CYS A 224 -4.76 -7.03 -15.65
N ASP A 225 -4.27 -7.01 -14.42
CA ASP A 225 -2.86 -7.11 -14.10
C ASP A 225 -2.54 -8.37 -13.27
N PRO A 226 -1.28 -8.85 -13.30
CA PRO A 226 -0.84 -10.10 -12.67
C PRO A 226 -0.73 -9.98 -11.15
N ARG A 227 -1.36 -10.90 -10.41
CA ARG A 227 -1.42 -10.89 -8.94
C ARG A 227 -0.36 -11.79 -8.32
N LEU A 228 0.04 -11.50 -7.08
CA LEU A 228 0.78 -12.44 -6.25
C LEU A 228 -0.11 -13.63 -5.90
N ASN A 229 0.39 -14.85 -6.06
CA ASN A 229 -0.28 -16.03 -5.51
C ASN A 229 -0.08 -16.12 -3.99
N GLY A 230 -0.75 -17.08 -3.33
CA GLY A 230 -0.70 -17.23 -1.88
C GLY A 230 0.73 -17.43 -1.31
N GLN A 231 1.58 -18.19 -2.02
CA GLN A 231 2.96 -18.41 -1.57
C GLN A 231 3.79 -17.14 -1.70
N GLN A 232 3.72 -16.46 -2.84
CA GLN A 232 4.44 -15.19 -3.07
C GLN A 232 3.98 -14.09 -2.09
N ALA A 233 2.69 -14.05 -1.75
CA ALA A 233 2.17 -13.11 -0.76
C ALA A 233 2.72 -13.37 0.66
N LEU A 234 2.84 -14.65 1.06
CA LEU A 234 3.48 -15.04 2.32
C LEU A 234 4.97 -14.72 2.33
N ASP A 235 5.69 -15.05 1.23
CA ASP A 235 7.11 -14.74 1.07
C ASP A 235 7.36 -13.23 1.26
N LEU A 236 6.54 -12.40 0.61
CA LEU A 236 6.61 -10.94 0.73
C LEU A 236 6.36 -10.48 2.19
N ALA A 237 5.36 -11.04 2.87
CA ALA A 237 5.05 -10.68 4.25
C ALA A 237 6.21 -10.99 5.21
N PHE A 238 6.85 -12.16 5.08
CA PHE A 238 8.02 -12.51 5.90
C PHE A 238 9.21 -11.59 5.62
N LEU A 239 9.46 -11.26 4.36
CA LEU A 239 10.57 -10.38 3.98
C LEU A 239 10.37 -8.95 4.50
N ILE A 240 9.14 -8.42 4.43
CA ILE A 240 8.80 -7.13 5.04
C ILE A 240 9.03 -7.17 6.56
N ALA A 241 8.60 -8.25 7.23
CA ALA A 241 8.79 -8.40 8.67
C ALA A 241 10.28 -8.40 9.07
N GLU A 242 11.16 -8.99 8.25
CA GLU A 242 12.61 -8.94 8.46
C GLU A 242 13.17 -7.53 8.34
N GLN A 243 12.77 -6.80 7.30
CA GLN A 243 13.21 -5.43 7.09
C GLN A 243 12.78 -4.50 8.23
N LEU A 244 11.52 -4.59 8.66
CA LEU A 244 11.00 -3.80 9.77
C LEU A 244 11.73 -4.11 11.08
N ARG A 245 12.10 -5.38 11.32
CA ARG A 245 12.92 -5.76 12.48
C ARG A 245 14.32 -5.14 12.40
N GLY A 246 14.94 -5.17 11.23
CA GLY A 246 16.23 -4.52 10.97
C GLY A 246 16.20 -3.01 11.24
N ALA A 247 15.19 -2.31 10.70
CA ALA A 247 15.00 -0.87 10.88
C ALA A 247 14.76 -0.49 12.35
N ARG A 248 13.92 -1.24 13.08
CA ARG A 248 13.68 -1.02 14.52
C ARG A 248 14.92 -1.25 15.38
N GLY A 249 15.81 -2.17 14.98
CA GLY A 249 17.09 -2.39 15.66
C GLY A 249 18.07 -1.22 15.54
N HIS A 250 18.04 -0.47 14.43
CA HIS A 250 18.89 0.70 14.21
C HIS A 250 18.32 1.96 14.91
N GLY A 251 17.00 2.16 14.89
CA GLY A 251 16.36 3.28 15.60
C GLY A 251 16.55 3.24 17.12
N ARG A 252 16.63 2.05 17.72
CA ARG A 252 16.90 1.88 19.16
C ARG A 252 18.33 2.23 19.57
N LYS A 253 19.31 2.16 18.65
CA LYS A 253 20.70 2.59 18.92
C LYS A 253 20.87 4.10 18.80
N ALA A 254 20.10 4.76 17.92
CA ALA A 254 20.19 6.21 17.70
C ALA A 254 19.57 7.05 18.83
N GLN A 255 18.73 6.47 19.70
CA GLN A 255 18.13 7.17 20.86
C GLN A 255 18.92 7.00 22.18
N VAL A 256 20.06 6.29 22.15
CA VAL A 256 20.88 6.01 23.35
C VAL A 256 22.29 6.62 23.21
N GLY A 257 22.46 7.59 22.30
CA GLY A 257 23.72 8.33 22.07
C GLY A 257 23.60 9.78 22.49
#